data_AF-A0A2N4YQQ7-F1
#
_entry.id   AF-A0A2N4YQQ7-F1
#
_cell.length_a   1.000
_cell.length_b   1.000
_cell.length_c   1.000
_cell.angle_alpha   90.00
_cell.angle_beta   90.00
_cell.angle_gamma   90.00
#
_symmetry.space_group_name_H-M   'P 1'
#
loop_
_entity.id
_entity.type
_entity.pdbx_description
1 polymer ?
#
loop_
_entity_poly.entity_id
_entity_poly.type
_entity_poly.pdbx_seq_one_letter_code
_entity_poly.pdbx_strand_id
1 'polypeptide(L)'
;MTGRLWRGSMVFCGLMILWGLASRSGIPHFLLPSPMAVAEALWVNRAYLGWNTLITLSEILSGLALGVTLGVTLALGMILSPRLQRWLMPLVLTSQAIPVFALAPLLVLWLGFGMSAKVAMAVLVIFFPVTSAFFDGLRRVNLEYLDLARSMNASFGAQLR
;
A
#
# COMPACT_ATOMS: atom_id res chain seq x y z
N MET A 1 -1.26 -21.91 22.03
CA MET A 1 -1.53 -21.53 20.62
C MET A 1 -2.83 -22.14 20.08
N THR A 2 -3.24 -23.31 20.57
CA THR A 2 -4.46 -24.06 20.17
C THR A 2 -5.78 -23.28 20.38
N GLY A 3 -5.89 -22.50 21.46
CA GLY A 3 -7.11 -21.73 21.75
C GLY A 3 -7.38 -20.53 20.82
N ARG A 4 -6.35 -19.98 20.15
CA ARG A 4 -6.52 -18.84 19.23
C ARG A 4 -7.00 -19.31 17.85
N LEU A 5 -6.45 -20.44 17.36
CA LEU A 5 -6.88 -21.06 16.11
C LEU A 5 -8.31 -21.60 16.21
N TRP A 6 -8.68 -22.20 17.35
CA TRP A 6 -10.04 -22.68 17.61
C TRP A 6 -11.09 -21.57 17.50
N ARG A 7 -10.82 -20.41 18.14
CA ARG A 7 -11.71 -19.24 18.06
C ARG A 7 -11.84 -18.73 16.63
N GLY A 8 -10.74 -18.68 15.88
CA GLY A 8 -10.74 -18.27 14.47
C GLY A 8 -11.60 -19.20 13.60
N SER A 9 -11.42 -20.51 13.72
CA SER A 9 -12.21 -21.50 12.98
C SER A 9 -13.69 -21.45 13.34
N MET A 10 -14.03 -21.26 14.62
CA MET A 10 -15.43 -21.10 15.05
C MET A 10 -16.09 -19.89 14.39
N VAL A 11 -15.41 -18.73 14.39
CA VAL A 11 -15.93 -17.52 13.75
C VAL A 11 -16.09 -17.73 12.24
N PHE A 12 -15.09 -18.30 11.58
CA PHE A 12 -15.14 -18.57 10.14
C PHE A 12 -16.30 -19.50 9.77
N CYS A 13 -16.43 -20.64 10.45
CA CYS A 13 -17.53 -21.58 10.20
C CYS A 13 -18.89 -20.94 10.51
N GLY A 14 -18.99 -20.16 11.59
CA GLY A 14 -20.20 -19.42 11.93
C GLY A 14 -20.62 -18.43 10.82
N LEU A 15 -19.66 -17.69 10.26
CA LEU A 15 -19.90 -16.78 9.14
C LEU A 15 -20.31 -17.52 7.87
N MET A 16 -19.70 -18.68 7.57
CA MET A 16 -20.07 -19.50 6.41
C MET A 16 -21.49 -20.06 6.54
N ILE A 17 -21.88 -20.52 7.73
CA ILE A 17 -23.24 -20.99 8.01
C ILE A 17 -24.23 -19.83 7.87
N LEU A 18 -23.93 -18.68 8.46
CA LEU A 18 -24.79 -17.49 8.39
C LEU A 18 -24.96 -17.01 6.94
N TRP A 19 -23.89 -16.98 6.16
CA TRP A 19 -23.94 -16.65 4.73
C TRP A 19 -24.76 -17.68 3.93
N GLY A 20 -24.55 -18.98 4.19
CA GLY A 20 -25.33 -20.05 3.57
C GLY A 20 -26.83 -19.93 3.88
N LEU A 21 -27.20 -19.66 5.12
CA LEU A 21 -28.60 -19.44 5.52
C LEU A 21 -29.17 -18.15 4.91
N ALA A 22 -28.42 -17.05 4.94
CA ALA A 22 -28.82 -15.79 4.34
C ALA A 22 -29.07 -15.91 2.83
N SER A 23 -28.24 -16.69 2.11
CA SER A 23 -28.43 -16.93 0.68
C SER A 23 -29.74 -17.69 0.34
N ARG A 24 -30.35 -18.36 1.32
CA ARG A 24 -31.64 -19.07 1.18
C ARG A 24 -32.84 -18.23 1.58
N SER A 25 -32.65 -17.02 2.09
CA SER A 25 -33.72 -16.15 2.63
C SER A 25 -34.57 -15.44 1.55
N GLY A 26 -34.42 -15.81 0.28
CA GLY A 26 -35.13 -15.20 -0.85
C GLY A 26 -34.43 -14.00 -1.49
N ILE A 27 -33.20 -13.68 -1.05
CA ILE A 27 -32.37 -12.65 -1.68
C ILE A 27 -31.97 -13.12 -3.10
N PRO A 28 -32.11 -12.27 -4.13
CA PRO A 28 -31.69 -12.62 -5.49
C PRO A 28 -30.23 -13.09 -5.56
N HIS A 29 -29.98 -14.16 -6.32
CA HIS A 29 -28.65 -14.79 -6.38
C HIS A 29 -27.55 -13.89 -6.96
N PHE A 30 -27.88 -12.86 -7.73
CA PHE A 30 -26.90 -11.88 -8.22
C PHE A 30 -26.43 -10.90 -7.12
N LEU A 31 -27.22 -10.72 -6.05
CA LEU A 31 -26.86 -9.92 -4.88
C LEU A 31 -26.13 -10.75 -3.84
N LEU A 32 -26.61 -11.97 -3.58
CA LEU A 32 -26.05 -12.85 -2.56
C LEU A 32 -25.97 -14.30 -3.07
N PRO A 33 -24.95 -14.63 -3.88
CA PRO A 33 -24.73 -16.00 -4.30
C PRO A 33 -24.41 -16.89 -3.10
N SER A 34 -24.76 -18.18 -3.20
CA SER A 34 -24.44 -19.15 -2.15
C SER A 34 -22.92 -19.37 -2.05
N PRO A 35 -22.40 -19.75 -0.86
CA PRO A 35 -20.98 -20.06 -0.70
C PRO A 35 -20.47 -21.11 -1.71
N MET A 36 -21.30 -22.12 -2.02
CA MET A 36 -20.97 -23.15 -2.99
C MET A 36 -20.88 -22.58 -4.41
N ALA A 37 -21.82 -21.72 -4.80
CA ALA A 37 -21.78 -21.07 -6.11
C ALA A 37 -20.54 -20.19 -6.29
N VAL A 38 -20.10 -19.49 -5.23
CA VAL A 38 -18.84 -18.75 -5.24
C VAL A 38 -17.64 -19.68 -5.36
N ALA A 39 -17.61 -20.80 -4.62
CA ALA A 39 -16.53 -21.77 -4.71
C ALA A 39 -16.41 -22.39 -6.11
N GLU A 40 -17.55 -22.72 -6.74
CA GLU A 40 -17.60 -23.21 -8.10
C GLU A 40 -17.13 -22.14 -9.11
N ALA A 41 -17.61 -20.90 -8.98
CA ALA A 41 -17.18 -19.79 -9.84
C ALA A 41 -15.67 -19.52 -9.71
N LEU A 42 -15.10 -19.61 -8.50
CA LEU A 42 -13.66 -19.49 -8.26
C LEU A 42 -12.88 -20.62 -8.96
N TRP A 43 -13.39 -21.85 -8.91
CA TRP A 43 -12.72 -23.00 -9.53
C TRP A 43 -12.80 -22.95 -11.06
N VAL A 44 -13.98 -22.65 -11.61
CA VAL A 44 -14.22 -22.57 -13.06
C VAL A 44 -13.42 -21.41 -13.67
N ASN A 45 -13.43 -20.23 -13.03
CA ASN A 45 -12.74 -19.04 -13.54
C ASN A 45 -11.29 -18.90 -13.04
N ARG A 46 -10.72 -19.91 -12.38
CA ARG A 46 -9.39 -19.82 -11.74
C ARG A 46 -8.28 -19.34 -12.67
N ALA A 47 -8.29 -19.73 -13.94
CA ALA A 47 -7.27 -19.33 -14.91
C ALA A 47 -7.38 -17.83 -15.24
N TYR A 48 -8.61 -17.36 -15.49
CA TYR A 48 -8.90 -15.95 -15.74
C TYR A 48 -8.62 -15.08 -14.52
N LEU A 49 -9.03 -15.53 -13.33
CA LEU A 49 -8.75 -14.86 -12.06
C LEU A 49 -7.25 -14.84 -11.78
N GLY A 50 -6.55 -15.95 -12.00
CA GLY A 50 -5.10 -16.04 -11.85
C GLY A 50 -4.35 -15.06 -12.76
N TRP A 51 -4.76 -14.97 -14.03
CA TRP A 51 -4.20 -14.01 -14.98
C TRP A 51 -4.39 -12.56 -14.53
N ASN A 52 -5.61 -12.17 -14.15
CA ASN A 52 -5.89 -10.82 -13.66
C ASN A 52 -5.22 -10.54 -12.30
N THR A 53 -5.03 -11.57 -11.47
CA THR A 53 -4.26 -11.48 -10.22
C THR A 53 -2.81 -11.15 -10.51
N LEU A 54 -2.19 -11.80 -11.51
CA LEU A 54 -0.81 -11.52 -11.92
C LEU A 54 -0.65 -10.10 -12.48
N ILE A 55 -1.62 -9.62 -13.27
CA ILE A 55 -1.63 -8.23 -13.76
C ILE A 55 -1.73 -7.24 -12.59
N THR A 56 -2.67 -7.48 -11.67
CA THR A 56 -2.83 -6.60 -10.49
C THR A 56 -1.59 -6.64 -9.60
N LEU A 57 -0.98 -7.81 -9.44
CA LEU A 57 0.24 -7.98 -8.67
C LEU A 57 1.41 -7.21 -9.32
N SER A 58 1.57 -7.27 -10.64
CA SER A 58 2.62 -6.52 -11.32
C SER A 58 2.39 -5.01 -11.22
N GLU A 59 1.15 -4.54 -11.35
CA GLU A 59 0.76 -3.14 -11.13
C GLU A 59 1.12 -2.67 -9.72
N ILE A 60 0.78 -3.47 -8.70
CA ILE A 60 1.10 -3.18 -7.29
C ILE A 60 2.60 -3.17 -7.05
N LEU A 61 3.33 -4.19 -7.52
CA LEU A 61 4.78 -4.30 -7.29
C LEU A 61 5.55 -3.18 -7.99
N SER A 62 5.19 -2.84 -9.22
CA SER A 62 5.78 -1.71 -9.94
C SER A 62 5.46 -0.38 -9.24
N GLY A 63 4.21 -0.16 -8.84
CA GLY A 63 3.80 1.03 -8.10
C GLY A 63 4.49 1.16 -6.75
N LEU A 64 4.62 0.06 -6.02
CA LEU A 64 5.32 -0.01 -4.74
C LEU A 64 6.80 0.28 -4.91
N ALA A 65 7.48 -0.37 -5.87
CA ALA A 65 8.90 -0.13 -6.10
C ALA A 65 9.17 1.35 -6.42
N LEU A 66 8.43 1.92 -7.38
CA LEU A 66 8.59 3.32 -7.77
C LEU A 66 8.20 4.29 -6.65
N GLY A 67 7.07 4.05 -5.97
CA GLY A 67 6.59 4.90 -4.88
C GLY A 67 7.53 4.88 -3.68
N VAL A 68 8.06 3.70 -3.32
CA VAL A 68 9.04 3.55 -2.24
C VAL A 68 10.35 4.24 -2.61
N THR A 69 10.88 3.99 -3.80
CA THR A 69 12.13 4.61 -4.26
C THR A 69 12.01 6.14 -4.26
N LEU A 70 10.94 6.69 -4.82
CA LEU A 70 10.70 8.13 -4.82
C LEU A 70 10.54 8.66 -3.39
N GLY A 71 9.75 7.98 -2.58
CA GLY A 71 9.44 8.45 -1.24
C GLY A 71 10.65 8.46 -0.30
N VAL A 72 11.46 7.39 -0.33
CA VAL A 72 12.72 7.27 0.41
C VAL A 72 13.74 8.29 -0.09
N THR A 73 13.91 8.43 -1.40
CA THR A 73 14.86 9.40 -1.99
C THR A 73 14.53 10.82 -1.53
N LEU A 74 13.24 11.19 -1.54
CA LEU A 74 12.81 12.52 -1.11
C LEU A 74 13.05 12.74 0.39
N ALA A 75 12.70 11.75 1.22
CA ALA A 75 12.92 11.80 2.66
C ALA A 75 14.42 11.92 3.01
N LEU A 76 15.29 11.18 2.31
CA LEU A 76 16.74 11.32 2.43
C LEU A 76 17.22 12.71 2.00
N GLY A 77 16.70 13.24 0.90
CA GLY A 77 17.00 14.62 0.50
C GLY A 77 16.62 15.65 1.57
N MET A 78 15.46 15.46 2.21
CA MET A 78 14.99 16.35 3.28
C MET A 78 15.83 16.23 4.56
N ILE A 79 16.32 15.04 4.93
CA ILE A 79 17.20 14.89 6.10
C ILE A 79 18.58 15.51 5.85
N LEU A 80 19.08 15.42 4.62
CA LEU A 80 20.36 15.98 4.19
C LEU A 80 20.36 17.51 4.12
N SER A 81 19.22 18.12 3.77
CA SER A 81 19.12 19.57 3.54
C SER A 81 17.92 20.18 4.24
N PRO A 82 18.13 20.97 5.32
CA PRO A 82 17.05 21.69 6.00
C PRO A 82 16.33 22.68 5.08
N ARG A 83 16.99 23.19 4.03
CA ARG A 83 16.35 24.04 3.01
C ARG A 83 15.37 23.22 2.19
N LEU A 84 15.80 22.05 1.70
CA LEU A 84 14.95 21.19 0.89
C LEU A 84 13.73 20.72 1.68
N GLN A 85 13.89 20.39 2.96
CA GLN A 85 12.78 20.09 3.87
C GLN A 85 11.75 21.23 3.91
N ARG A 86 12.17 22.49 4.09
CA ARG A 86 11.23 23.62 4.19
C ARG A 86 10.41 23.82 2.92
N TRP A 87 11.01 23.60 1.75
CA TRP A 87 10.34 23.77 0.45
C TRP A 87 9.46 22.57 0.08
N LEU A 88 9.90 21.35 0.39
CA LEU A 88 9.19 20.13 0.00
C LEU A 88 8.12 19.70 0.98
N MET A 89 8.26 19.98 2.28
CA MET A 89 7.28 19.54 3.28
C MET A 89 5.84 20.00 2.96
N PRO A 90 5.60 21.26 2.53
CA PRO A 90 4.27 21.67 2.08
C PRO A 90 3.77 20.87 0.87
N LEU A 91 4.63 20.53 -0.09
CA LEU A 91 4.28 19.73 -1.26
C LEU A 91 3.94 18.27 -0.88
N VAL A 92 4.71 17.69 0.04
CA VAL A 92 4.45 16.35 0.57
C VAL A 92 3.10 16.32 1.29
N LEU A 93 2.82 17.28 2.17
CA LEU A 93 1.54 17.34 2.88
C LEU A 93 0.35 17.58 1.95
N THR A 94 0.49 18.47 0.96
CA THR A 94 -0.58 18.75 -0.02
C THR A 94 -0.85 17.57 -0.96
N SER A 95 0.16 16.74 -1.25
CA SER A 95 -0.04 15.54 -2.08
C SER A 95 -1.08 14.57 -1.51
N GLN A 96 -1.21 14.46 -0.19
CA GLN A 96 -2.22 13.61 0.46
C GLN A 96 -3.64 14.21 0.41
N ALA A 97 -3.75 15.53 0.32
CA ALA A 97 -5.04 16.22 0.29
C ALA A 97 -5.78 15.98 -1.04
N ILE A 98 -5.06 15.64 -2.11
CA ILE A 98 -5.66 15.40 -3.43
C ILE A 98 -6.17 13.96 -3.49
N PRO A 99 -7.49 13.73 -3.64
CA PRO A 99 -8.02 12.39 -3.79
C PRO A 99 -7.55 11.76 -5.09
N VAL A 100 -6.90 10.60 -5.00
CA VAL A 100 -6.37 9.87 -6.18
C VAL A 100 -7.49 9.52 -7.17
N PHE A 101 -8.70 9.24 -6.69
CA PHE A 101 -9.86 8.99 -7.56
C PHE A 101 -10.21 10.20 -8.45
N ALA A 102 -9.92 11.43 -8.02
CA ALA A 102 -10.12 12.62 -8.85
C ALA A 102 -9.02 12.79 -9.91
N LEU A 103 -7.81 12.28 -9.65
CA LEU A 103 -6.70 12.28 -10.60
C LEU A 103 -6.80 11.13 -11.61
N ALA A 104 -7.48 10.04 -11.28
CA ALA A 104 -7.56 8.85 -12.12
C ALA A 104 -7.96 9.14 -13.59
N PRO A 105 -8.99 9.95 -13.89
CA PRO A 105 -9.35 10.27 -15.27
C PRO A 105 -8.26 11.06 -16.01
N LEU A 106 -7.57 11.97 -15.32
CA LEU A 106 -6.48 12.76 -15.90
C LEU A 106 -5.26 11.89 -16.22
N LEU A 107 -4.93 10.96 -15.32
CA LEU A 107 -3.83 10.02 -15.53
C LEU A 107 -4.12 9.07 -16.70
N VAL A 108 -5.36 8.63 -16.85
CA VAL A 108 -5.79 7.84 -18.01
C VAL A 108 -5.74 8.67 -19.30
N LEU A 109 -6.15 9.94 -19.24
CA LEU A 109 -6.07 10.84 -20.39
C LEU A 109 -4.61 11.08 -20.85
N TRP A 110 -3.68 11.21 -19.91
CA TRP A 110 -2.27 11.49 -20.21
C TRP A 110 -1.45 10.25 -20.54
N LEU A 111 -1.62 9.17 -19.79
CA LEU A 111 -0.79 7.95 -19.87
C LEU A 111 -1.47 6.83 -20.66
N GLY A 112 -2.72 7.04 -21.09
CA GLY A 112 -3.56 6.06 -21.77
C GLY A 112 -4.23 5.08 -20.80
N PHE A 113 -5.14 4.28 -21.35
CA PHE A 113 -5.70 3.13 -20.65
C PHE A 113 -4.63 2.02 -20.53
N GLY A 114 -4.47 1.48 -19.33
CA GLY A 114 -3.61 0.32 -19.10
C GLY A 114 -2.78 0.41 -17.82
N MET A 115 -1.64 -0.29 -17.83
CA MET A 115 -0.78 -0.46 -16.67
C MET A 115 -0.13 0.85 -16.21
N SER A 116 0.26 1.73 -17.13
CA SER A 116 0.93 3.01 -16.84
C SER A 116 0.09 3.89 -15.89
N ALA A 117 -1.17 4.14 -16.22
CA ALA A 117 -2.07 4.96 -15.40
C ALA A 117 -2.30 4.36 -14.01
N LYS A 118 -2.44 3.03 -13.92
CA LYS A 118 -2.65 2.34 -12.64
C LYS A 118 -1.40 2.36 -11.76
N VAL A 119 -0.23 2.15 -12.35
CA VAL A 119 1.06 2.27 -11.65
C VAL A 119 1.26 3.70 -11.16
N ALA A 120 0.96 4.72 -11.98
CA ALA A 120 1.05 6.12 -11.56
C ALA A 120 0.12 6.43 -10.37
N MET A 121 -1.12 5.94 -10.39
CA MET A 121 -2.03 6.05 -9.24
C MET A 121 -1.46 5.39 -7.99
N ALA A 122 -0.94 4.17 -8.10
CA ALA A 122 -0.32 3.46 -6.99
C ALA A 122 0.88 4.22 -6.42
N VAL A 123 1.74 4.77 -7.28
CA VAL A 123 2.88 5.62 -6.87
C VAL A 123 2.41 6.81 -6.05
N LEU A 124 1.38 7.53 -6.50
CA LEU A 124 0.86 8.71 -5.78
C LEU A 124 0.33 8.35 -4.39
N VAL A 125 -0.39 7.22 -4.27
CA VAL A 125 -0.90 6.73 -2.98
C VAL A 125 0.23 6.34 -2.03
N ILE A 126 1.27 5.68 -2.55
CA ILE A 126 2.37 5.12 -1.75
C ILE A 126 3.40 6.18 -1.37
N PHE A 127 3.63 7.16 -2.24
CA PHE A 127 4.65 8.20 -2.09
C PHE A 127 4.57 8.91 -0.74
N PHE A 128 3.41 9.48 -0.39
CA PHE A 128 3.24 10.25 0.85
C PHE A 128 3.53 9.44 2.13
N PRO A 129 2.85 8.32 2.41
CA PRO A 129 3.06 7.59 3.66
C PRO A 129 4.49 7.06 3.77
N VAL A 130 5.13 6.64 2.67
CA VAL A 130 6.54 6.23 2.68
C VAL A 130 7.44 7.41 3.02
N THR A 131 7.30 8.55 2.31
CA THR A 131 8.12 9.74 2.58
C THR A 131 7.97 10.18 4.03
N SER A 132 6.75 10.32 4.52
CA SER A 132 6.47 10.80 5.89
C SER A 132 7.00 9.83 6.93
N ALA A 133 6.66 8.53 6.84
CA ALA A 133 7.08 7.55 7.83
C ALA A 133 8.59 7.37 7.86
N PHE A 134 9.25 7.36 6.70
CA PHE A 134 10.69 7.23 6.62
C PHE A 134 11.40 8.48 7.15
N PHE A 135 10.95 9.67 6.76
CA PHE A 135 11.50 10.93 7.26
C PHE A 135 11.34 11.07 8.78
N ASP A 136 10.15 10.78 9.32
CA ASP A 136 9.91 10.81 10.75
C ASP A 136 10.71 9.74 11.50
N GLY A 137 10.87 8.55 10.90
CA GLY A 137 11.71 7.48 11.44
C GLY A 137 13.17 7.91 11.59
N LEU A 138 13.74 8.54 10.54
CA LEU A 138 15.11 9.06 10.57
C LEU A 138 15.33 10.13 11.65
N ARG A 139 14.32 10.94 11.96
CA ARG A 139 14.42 12.00 12.98
C ARG A 139 14.26 11.51 14.41
N ARG A 140 13.84 10.26 14.62
CA ARG A 140 13.65 9.67 15.96
C ARG A 140 14.91 9.02 16.55
N VAL A 141 16.04 9.04 15.83
CA VAL A 141 17.31 8.49 16.31
C VAL A 141 17.76 9.23 17.59
N ASN A 142 18.24 8.48 18.59
CA ASN A 142 18.78 9.07 19.82
C ASN A 142 20.02 9.90 19.49
N LEU A 143 20.01 11.17 19.90
CA LEU A 143 21.10 12.12 19.69
C LEU A 143 22.42 11.62 20.30
N GLU A 144 22.38 10.90 21.43
CA GLU A 144 23.57 10.36 22.08
C GLU A 144 24.33 9.38 21.17
N TYR A 145 23.62 8.56 20.38
CA TYR A 145 24.25 7.66 19.42
C TYR A 145 24.89 8.41 18.25
N LEU A 146 24.27 9.50 17.80
CA LEU A 146 24.83 10.36 16.76
C LEU A 146 26.08 11.10 17.26
N ASP A 147 26.08 11.56 18.51
CA ASP A 147 27.21 12.25 19.11
C ASP A 147 28.39 11.30 19.34
N LEU A 148 28.12 10.06 19.77
CA LEU A 148 29.14 9.00 19.84
C LEU A 148 29.74 8.73 18.46
N ALA A 149 28.90 8.55 17.43
CA ALA A 149 29.36 8.34 16.05
C ALA A 149 30.24 9.50 15.56
N ARG A 150 29.85 10.75 15.85
CA ARG A 150 30.65 11.95 15.53
C ARG A 150 31.98 11.99 16.28
N SER A 151 32.02 11.57 17.55
CA SER A 151 33.28 11.47 18.31
C SER A 151 34.25 10.41 17.73
N MET A 152 33.70 9.40 17.04
CA MET A 152 34.47 8.40 16.30
C MET A 152 34.81 8.85 14.87
N ASN A 153 34.67 10.14 14.53
CA ASN A 153 34.87 10.70 13.18
C ASN A 153 33.98 10.06 12.10
N ALA A 154 32.78 9.57 12.44
CA ALA A 154 31.85 9.04 11.46
C ALA A 154 31.34 10.16 10.53
N SER A 155 31.58 10.00 9.22
CA SER A 155 31.01 10.86 8.19
C SER A 155 29.48 10.74 8.16
N PHE A 156 28.78 11.68 7.50
CA PHE A 156 27.32 11.65 7.40
C PHE A 156 26.78 10.32 6.82
N GLY A 157 27.43 9.79 5.78
CA GLY A 157 27.04 8.51 5.21
C GLY A 157 27.27 7.33 6.15
N ALA A 158 28.24 7.44 7.07
CA ALA A 158 28.46 6.46 8.13
C ALA A 158 27.48 6.63 9.31
N GLN A 159 26.93 7.83 9.54
CA GLN A 159 25.85 8.05 10.50
C GLN A 159 24.49 7.55 9.99
N LEU A 160 24.32 7.44 8.67
CA LEU A 160 23.11 6.96 8.01
C LEU A 160 23.07 5.43 7.85
N ARG A 161 24.24 4.76 7.87
CA ARG A 161 24.40 3.31 7.76
C ARG A 161 24.21 2.63 9.10
#